data_AF-A0A367FKB9-F1
#
_entry.id   AF-A0A367FKB9-F1
#
_cell.length_a   1.000
_cell.length_b   1.000
_cell.length_c   1.000
_cell.angle_alpha   90.00
_cell.angle_beta   90.00
_cell.angle_gamma   90.00
#
_symmetry.space_group_name_H-M   'P 1'
#
loop_
_entity.id
_entity.type
_entity.pdbx_description
1 polymer ?
#
loop_
_entity_poly.entity_id
_entity_poly.type
_entity_poly.pdbx_seq_one_letter_code
_entity_poly.pdbx_strand_id
1 'polypeptide(L)'
;MRRDSVLERARRFAGDGLVTVRDHIRGLPTGALIAGGAVIAVLAIVLLVISFMLPDASATPPAVSVRVQATASPVQAMGIREQLALELRRARQASGLSLTGAGRRSGLAQSRLSGLEEGTVRPTARDVDALSGAYELSPEDHNRLMYLQFRLDR
;
A
#
# COMPACT_ATOMS: atom_id res chain seq x y z
N MET A 1 14.93 32.08 -2.39
CA MET A 1 15.78 31.60 -1.28
C MET A 1 14.90 30.87 -0.26
N ARG A 2 14.59 29.57 -0.48
CA ARG A 2 13.76 28.72 0.41
C ARG A 2 13.80 27.24 0.00
N ARG A 3 15.00 26.63 -0.07
CA ARG A 3 15.17 25.20 -0.43
C ARG A 3 15.77 24.34 0.69
N ASP A 4 16.11 24.93 1.82
CA ASP A 4 16.92 24.26 2.85
C ASP A 4 16.10 23.49 3.91
N SER A 5 14.79 23.76 4.01
CA SER A 5 13.95 23.23 5.10
C SER A 5 13.49 21.77 4.95
N VAL A 6 13.65 21.17 3.77
CA VAL A 6 13.25 19.77 3.51
C VAL A 6 14.41 18.82 3.79
N LEU A 7 15.64 19.21 3.43
CA LEU A 7 16.84 18.40 3.65
C LEU A 7 17.22 18.33 5.14
N GLU A 8 16.97 19.39 5.92
CA GLU A 8 17.17 19.33 7.37
C GLU A 8 16.21 18.37 8.08
N ARG A 9 14.98 18.22 7.57
CA ARG A 9 13.99 17.31 8.16
C ARG A 9 14.34 15.84 7.88
N ALA A 10 14.85 15.55 6.68
CA ALA A 10 15.31 14.21 6.31
C ALA A 10 16.53 13.77 7.15
N ARG A 11 17.47 14.66 7.45
CA ARG A 11 18.65 14.32 8.28
C ARG A 11 18.30 14.03 9.74
N ARG A 12 17.30 14.71 10.32
CA ARG A 12 16.85 14.44 11.69
C ARG A 12 16.18 13.07 11.83
N PHE A 13 15.41 12.64 10.83
CA PHE A 13 14.76 11.32 10.85
C PHE A 13 15.74 10.14 10.72
N ALA A 14 16.85 10.31 10.01
CA ALA A 14 17.84 9.26 9.82
C ALA A 14 18.76 9.04 11.05
N GLY A 15 18.88 10.04 11.93
CA GLY A 15 19.73 9.94 13.14
C GLY A 15 19.08 9.16 14.28
N ASP A 16 17.77 9.35 14.50
CA ASP A 16 17.09 8.80 15.69
C ASP A 16 16.74 7.31 15.56
N GLY A 17 16.48 6.82 14.35
CA GLY A 17 16.10 5.41 14.13
C GLY A 17 17.21 4.39 14.33
N LEU A 18 18.49 4.80 14.25
CA LEU A 18 19.64 3.88 14.33
C LEU A 18 20.17 3.67 15.76
N VAL A 19 19.82 4.54 16.71
CA VAL A 19 20.31 4.45 18.09
C VAL A 19 19.51 3.41 18.88
N THR A 20 18.20 3.26 18.62
CA THR A 20 17.34 2.35 19.39
C THR A 20 17.60 0.86 19.13
N VAL A 21 18.12 0.49 17.94
CA VAL A 21 18.41 -0.92 17.63
C VAL A 21 19.73 -1.38 18.26
N ARG A 22 20.69 -0.47 18.48
CA ARG A 22 22.02 -0.84 18.99
C ARG A 22 22.07 -1.06 20.51
N ASP A 23 21.17 -0.44 21.27
CA ASP A 23 21.17 -0.56 22.73
C ASP A 23 20.37 -1.77 23.25
N HIS A 24 19.54 -2.40 22.42
CA HIS A 24 18.81 -3.60 22.82
C HIS A 24 19.66 -4.89 22.82
N ILE A 25 20.88 -4.86 22.29
CA ILE A 25 21.79 -6.03 22.20
C ILE A 25 22.78 -6.09 23.38
N ARG A 26 22.83 -5.07 24.26
CA ARG A 26 23.85 -4.96 25.33
C ARG A 26 23.40 -5.41 26.72
N GLY A 27 22.21 -5.99 26.84
CA GLY A 27 21.63 -6.41 28.13
C GLY A 27 21.78 -7.88 28.50
N LEU A 28 22.70 -8.63 27.91
CA LEU A 28 22.88 -10.05 28.24
C LEU A 28 23.82 -10.21 29.45
N PRO A 29 23.38 -10.88 30.54
CA PRO A 29 24.18 -11.06 31.74
C PRO A 29 25.44 -11.88 31.44
N THR A 30 26.58 -11.27 31.71
CA THR A 30 27.93 -11.82 31.60
C THR A 30 28.13 -12.91 32.65
N GLY A 31 27.68 -14.13 32.40
CA GLY A 31 27.84 -15.20 33.37
C GLY A 31 27.15 -16.51 33.05
N ALA A 32 27.44 -17.13 31.91
CA ALA A 32 27.22 -18.57 31.71
C ALA A 32 27.96 -19.06 30.46
N LEU A 33 29.29 -19.05 30.52
CA LEU A 33 30.17 -19.80 29.61
C LEU A 33 30.08 -21.30 29.93
N ILE A 34 28.92 -21.94 29.75
CA ILE A 34 28.80 -23.40 29.75
C ILE A 34 27.68 -23.80 28.76
N ALA A 35 27.99 -24.75 27.87
CA ALA A 35 27.08 -25.49 26.98
C ALA A 35 26.80 -24.89 25.58
N GLY A 36 27.83 -24.78 24.74
CA GLY A 36 27.73 -24.55 23.29
C GLY A 36 27.05 -25.68 22.48
N GLY A 37 26.32 -26.61 23.11
CA GLY A 37 25.61 -27.71 22.43
C GLY A 37 24.14 -27.42 22.13
N ALA A 38 23.46 -26.64 22.99
CA ALA A 38 22.01 -26.48 22.89
C ALA A 38 21.58 -25.49 21.78
N VAL A 39 22.34 -24.41 21.57
CA VAL A 39 22.00 -23.40 20.55
C VAL A 39 22.18 -23.96 19.14
N ILE A 40 23.21 -24.80 18.92
CA ILE A 40 23.43 -25.48 17.64
C ILE A 40 22.30 -26.48 17.38
N ALA A 41 21.87 -27.23 18.39
CA ALA A 41 20.78 -28.19 18.24
C ALA A 41 19.44 -27.51 17.87
N VAL A 42 19.10 -26.39 18.51
CA VAL A 42 17.88 -25.65 18.19
C VAL A 42 17.96 -25.02 16.79
N LEU A 43 19.11 -24.45 16.41
CA LEU A 43 19.31 -23.91 15.07
C LEU A 43 19.21 -24.99 13.98
N ALA A 44 19.77 -26.18 14.25
CA ALA A 44 19.69 -27.32 13.34
C ALA A 44 18.26 -27.85 13.20
N ILE A 45 17.49 -27.90 14.28
CA ILE A 45 16.07 -28.30 14.24
C ILE A 45 15.24 -27.29 13.46
N VAL A 46 15.47 -25.98 13.66
CA VAL A 46 14.76 -24.92 12.91
C VAL A 46 15.09 -25.02 11.41
N LEU A 47 16.35 -25.23 11.05
CA LEU A 47 16.75 -25.43 9.64
C LEU A 47 16.15 -26.72 9.04
N LEU A 48 16.07 -27.80 9.83
CA LEU A 48 15.49 -29.07 9.38
C LEU A 48 13.97 -28.97 9.16
N VAL A 49 13.25 -28.21 9.99
CA VAL A 49 11.82 -27.94 9.80
C VAL A 49 11.57 -27.04 8.59
N ILE A 50 12.43 -26.05 8.32
CA ILE A 50 12.32 -25.19 7.13
C ILE A 50 12.52 -26.01 5.84
N SER A 51 13.48 -26.94 5.81
CA SER A 51 13.68 -27.83 4.65
C SER A 51 12.51 -28.77 4.38
N PHE A 52 11.77 -29.18 5.42
CA PHE A 52 10.58 -30.03 5.26
C PHE A 52 9.32 -29.24 4.85
N MET A 53 9.36 -27.91 4.93
CA MET A 53 8.29 -26.98 4.52
C MET A 53 8.54 -26.30 3.16
N LEU A 54 9.54 -26.74 2.39
CA LEU A 54 9.64 -26.41 0.97
C LEU A 54 8.88 -27.47 0.16
N PRO A 55 7.78 -27.11 -0.53
CA PRO A 55 7.11 -28.03 -1.44
C PRO A 55 8.07 -28.41 -2.57
N ASP A 56 8.07 -29.69 -2.94
CA ASP A 56 8.89 -30.26 -4.01
C ASP A 56 8.58 -29.55 -5.34
N ALA A 57 9.44 -28.61 -5.73
CA ALA A 57 9.32 -27.86 -6.98
C ALA A 57 9.80 -28.67 -8.19
N SER A 58 9.64 -30.00 -8.17
CA SER A 58 10.06 -30.93 -9.21
C SER A 58 8.90 -31.67 -9.88
N ALA A 59 7.64 -31.41 -9.47
CA ALA A 59 6.48 -31.85 -10.22
C ALA A 59 6.33 -30.98 -11.49
N THR A 60 6.90 -31.41 -12.60
CA THR A 60 6.62 -30.88 -13.94
C THR A 60 5.12 -31.03 -14.20
N PRO A 61 4.31 -29.95 -14.21
CA PRO A 61 2.91 -30.08 -14.56
C PRO A 61 2.81 -30.42 -16.05
N PRO A 62 1.83 -31.23 -16.49
CA PRO A 62 1.56 -31.37 -17.92
C PRO A 62 1.32 -29.98 -18.49
N ALA A 63 1.85 -29.73 -19.69
CA ALA A 63 1.69 -28.48 -20.44
C ALA A 63 0.22 -28.27 -20.82
N VAL A 64 -0.61 -27.91 -19.83
CA VAL A 64 -1.92 -27.32 -20.03
C VAL A 64 -1.62 -25.92 -20.51
N SER A 65 -1.63 -25.74 -21.82
CA SER A 65 -1.62 -24.43 -22.45
C SER A 65 -2.94 -23.75 -22.10
N VAL A 66 -3.06 -23.24 -20.88
CA VAL A 66 -4.10 -22.27 -20.52
C VAL A 66 -3.79 -21.06 -21.37
N ARG A 67 -4.44 -20.99 -22.54
CA ARG A 67 -4.55 -19.75 -23.29
C ARG A 67 -5.24 -18.79 -22.35
N VAL A 68 -4.45 -18.00 -21.62
CA VAL A 68 -4.92 -16.82 -20.89
C VAL A 68 -5.43 -15.89 -21.98
N GLN A 69 -6.68 -16.10 -22.40
CA GLN A 69 -7.42 -15.12 -23.14
C GLN A 69 -7.31 -13.84 -22.32
N ALA A 70 -6.77 -12.80 -22.96
CA ALA A 70 -6.81 -11.45 -22.47
C ALA A 70 -8.28 -10.99 -22.41
N THR A 71 -9.03 -11.52 -21.44
CA THR A 71 -10.21 -10.83 -20.95
C THR A 71 -9.63 -9.62 -20.25
N ALA A 72 -9.81 -8.44 -20.86
CA ALA A 72 -9.48 -7.19 -20.21
C ALA A 72 -10.00 -7.27 -18.76
N SER A 73 -9.16 -6.96 -17.76
CA SER A 73 -9.56 -7.08 -16.35
C SER A 73 -10.95 -6.47 -16.17
N PRO A 74 -11.84 -7.02 -15.33
CA PRO A 74 -13.23 -6.56 -15.22
C PRO A 74 -13.36 -5.04 -15.07
N VAL A 75 -12.36 -4.37 -14.48
CA VAL A 75 -12.26 -2.92 -14.39
C VAL A 75 -12.16 -2.21 -15.75
N GLN A 76 -11.40 -2.75 -16.70
CA GLN A 76 -11.18 -2.17 -18.03
C GLN A 76 -12.42 -2.26 -18.95
N ALA A 77 -13.35 -3.18 -18.66
CA ALA A 77 -14.62 -3.29 -19.38
C ALA A 77 -15.67 -2.25 -18.91
N MET A 78 -15.47 -1.66 -17.73
CA MET A 78 -16.38 -0.64 -17.18
C MET A 78 -16.21 0.70 -17.90
N GLY A 79 -17.25 1.54 -17.89
CA GLY A 79 -17.18 2.91 -18.40
C GLY A 79 -16.21 3.78 -17.59
N ILE A 80 -15.65 4.85 -18.18
CA ILE A 80 -14.66 5.72 -17.53
C ILE A 80 -15.16 6.31 -16.20
N ARG A 81 -16.43 6.71 -16.14
CA ARG A 81 -17.06 7.24 -14.92
C ARG A 81 -17.11 6.20 -13.81
N GLU A 82 -17.44 4.96 -14.15
CA GLU A 82 -17.53 3.84 -13.21
C GLU A 82 -16.16 3.42 -12.71
N GLN A 83 -15.15 3.41 -13.60
CA GLN A 83 -13.76 3.22 -13.21
C GLN A 83 -13.31 4.29 -12.20
N LEU A 84 -13.58 5.57 -12.48
CA LEU A 84 -13.21 6.66 -11.59
C LEU A 84 -13.90 6.54 -10.22
N ALA A 85 -15.19 6.25 -10.20
CA ALA A 85 -15.96 6.04 -8.97
C ALA A 85 -15.40 4.88 -8.13
N LEU A 86 -15.09 3.75 -8.79
CA LEU A 86 -14.52 2.59 -8.13
C LEU A 86 -13.13 2.88 -7.54
N GLU A 87 -12.25 3.55 -8.31
CA GLU A 87 -10.91 3.91 -7.83
C GLU A 87 -10.98 4.89 -6.65
N LEU A 88 -11.87 5.89 -6.68
CA LEU A 88 -12.10 6.79 -5.54
C LEU A 88 -12.55 6.02 -4.29
N ARG A 89 -13.49 5.09 -4.44
CA ARG A 89 -13.98 4.25 -3.33
C ARG A 89 -12.90 3.36 -2.76
N ARG A 90 -12.10 2.71 -3.61
CA ARG A 90 -10.96 1.88 -3.20
C ARG A 90 -9.93 2.69 -2.43
N ALA A 91 -9.59 3.86 -2.97
CA ALA A 91 -8.64 4.77 -2.37
C ALA A 91 -9.08 5.23 -0.97
N ARG A 92 -10.37 5.57 -0.81
CA ARG A 92 -10.94 5.86 0.51
C ARG A 92 -10.80 4.68 1.46
N GLN A 93 -11.19 3.48 1.02
CA GLN A 93 -11.12 2.27 1.85
C GLN A 93 -9.68 1.96 2.27
N ALA A 94 -8.71 2.11 1.37
CA ALA A 94 -7.28 1.93 1.66
C ALA A 94 -6.77 2.94 2.70
N SER A 95 -7.27 4.18 2.67
CA SER A 95 -6.96 5.21 3.69
C SER A 95 -7.65 5.00 5.05
N GLY A 96 -8.50 3.98 5.19
CA GLY A 96 -9.23 3.68 6.43
C GLY A 96 -10.31 4.71 6.79
N LEU A 97 -10.69 5.60 5.86
CA LEU A 97 -11.66 6.67 6.12
C LEU A 97 -13.10 6.18 5.89
N SER A 98 -14.00 6.55 6.81
CA SER A 98 -15.44 6.51 6.56
C SER A 98 -15.84 7.60 5.57
N LEU A 99 -17.01 7.49 4.92
CA LEU A 99 -17.56 8.53 4.04
C LEU A 99 -17.64 9.90 4.76
N THR A 100 -18.12 9.91 6.01
CA THR A 100 -18.20 11.14 6.81
C THR A 100 -16.80 11.67 7.17
N GLY A 101 -15.85 10.78 7.50
CA GLY A 101 -14.45 11.16 7.76
C GLY A 101 -13.78 11.80 6.55
N ALA A 102 -13.94 11.16 5.40
CA ALA A 102 -13.46 11.64 4.10
C ALA A 102 -14.08 12.99 3.72
N GLY A 103 -15.39 13.16 3.90
CA GLY A 103 -16.07 14.43 3.65
C GLY A 103 -15.50 15.57 4.51
N ARG A 104 -15.34 15.35 5.83
CA ARG A 104 -14.71 16.33 6.72
C ARG A 104 -13.29 16.70 6.30
N ARG A 105 -12.50 15.73 5.87
CA ARG A 105 -11.10 15.93 5.51
C ARG A 105 -10.92 16.61 4.15
N SER A 106 -11.76 16.29 3.17
CA SER A 106 -11.75 16.89 1.83
C SER A 106 -12.50 18.21 1.75
N GLY A 107 -13.32 18.53 2.76
CA GLY A 107 -14.24 19.68 2.72
C GLY A 107 -15.46 19.46 1.82
N LEU A 108 -15.72 18.22 1.40
CA LEU A 108 -16.88 17.86 0.58
C LEU A 108 -18.04 17.37 1.45
N ALA A 109 -19.27 17.71 1.06
CA ALA A 109 -20.46 17.16 1.70
C ALA A 109 -20.51 15.64 1.49
N GLN A 110 -20.94 14.90 2.52
CA GLN A 110 -21.02 13.44 2.47
C GLN A 110 -21.88 12.93 1.30
N SER A 111 -23.00 13.60 1.00
CA SER A 111 -23.88 13.24 -0.12
C SER A 111 -23.19 13.40 -1.47
N ARG A 112 -22.40 14.46 -1.66
CA ARG A 112 -21.58 14.66 -2.87
C ARG A 112 -20.56 13.54 -2.99
N LEU A 113 -19.87 13.21 -1.90
CA LEU A 113 -18.87 12.14 -1.91
C LEU A 113 -19.48 10.76 -2.23
N SER A 114 -20.63 10.44 -1.65
CA SER A 114 -21.38 9.21 -1.99
C SER A 114 -21.68 9.16 -3.48
N GLY A 115 -22.21 10.25 -4.03
CA GLY A 115 -22.51 10.32 -5.46
C GLY A 115 -21.28 10.24 -6.37
N LEU A 116 -20.12 10.71 -5.91
CA LEU A 116 -18.85 10.54 -6.62
C LEU A 116 -18.38 9.06 -6.60
N GLU A 117 -18.46 8.38 -5.46
CA GLU A 117 -18.07 6.97 -5.31
C GLU A 117 -19.06 5.97 -5.94
N GLU A 118 -20.30 6.40 -6.16
CA GLU A 118 -21.33 5.66 -6.91
C GLU A 118 -21.32 5.99 -8.40
N GLY A 119 -20.60 7.04 -8.82
CA GLY A 119 -20.57 7.51 -10.20
C GLY A 119 -21.89 8.15 -10.67
N THR A 120 -22.74 8.60 -9.75
CA THR A 120 -24.00 9.31 -10.04
C THR A 120 -23.80 10.81 -10.21
N VAL A 121 -22.71 11.35 -9.66
CA VAL A 121 -22.30 12.76 -9.79
C VAL A 121 -21.05 12.85 -10.66
N ARG A 122 -20.98 13.87 -11.53
CA ARG A 122 -19.79 14.13 -12.35
C ARG A 122 -18.68 14.78 -11.50
N PRO A 123 -17.51 14.15 -11.36
CA PRO A 123 -16.35 14.74 -10.69
C PRO A 123 -15.72 15.87 -11.50
N THR A 124 -15.35 16.94 -10.80
CA THR A 124 -14.47 17.99 -11.31
C THR A 124 -13.01 17.68 -10.96
N ALA A 125 -12.06 18.31 -11.65
CA ALA A 125 -10.65 18.24 -11.27
C ALA A 125 -10.42 18.64 -9.79
N ARG A 126 -11.15 19.65 -9.31
CA ARG A 126 -11.09 20.09 -7.90
C ARG A 126 -11.58 19.02 -6.92
N ASP A 127 -12.61 18.24 -7.29
CA ASP A 127 -13.06 17.11 -6.45
C ASP A 127 -11.95 16.05 -6.36
N VAL A 128 -11.28 15.74 -7.48
CA VAL A 128 -10.17 14.78 -7.51
C VAL A 128 -9.00 15.27 -6.67
N ASP A 129 -8.61 16.54 -6.77
CA ASP A 129 -7.54 17.14 -5.96
C ASP A 129 -7.85 17.04 -4.46
N ALA A 130 -9.06 17.47 -4.07
CA ALA A 130 -9.50 17.48 -2.67
C ALA A 130 -9.52 16.06 -2.08
N LEU A 131 -10.02 15.08 -2.85
CA LEU A 131 -10.05 13.69 -2.42
C LEU A 131 -8.68 13.05 -2.42
N SER A 132 -7.80 13.39 -3.37
CA SER A 132 -6.43 12.88 -3.39
C SER A 132 -5.66 13.31 -2.13
N GLY A 133 -5.82 14.57 -1.71
CA GLY A 133 -5.24 15.05 -0.46
C GLY A 133 -5.86 14.42 0.79
N ALA A 134 -7.17 14.17 0.78
CA ALA A 134 -7.85 13.52 1.90
C ALA A 134 -7.47 12.03 2.06
N TYR A 135 -7.25 11.34 0.95
CA TYR A 135 -6.91 9.92 0.90
C TYR A 135 -5.40 9.67 0.97
N GLU A 136 -4.58 10.72 1.01
CA GLU A 136 -3.12 10.64 1.02
C GLU A 136 -2.56 9.83 -0.16
N LEU A 137 -3.11 10.08 -1.35
CA LEU A 137 -2.73 9.31 -2.54
C LEU A 137 -1.29 9.55 -2.95
N SER A 138 -0.69 8.50 -3.51
CA SER A 138 0.57 8.62 -4.20
C SER A 138 0.42 9.55 -5.42
N PRO A 139 1.51 10.17 -5.91
CA PRO A 139 1.47 10.95 -7.14
C PRO A 139 0.97 10.14 -8.35
N GLU A 140 1.26 8.84 -8.38
CA GLU A 140 0.81 7.93 -9.44
C GLU A 140 -0.72 7.75 -9.42
N ASP A 141 -1.28 7.44 -8.25
CA ASP A 141 -2.73 7.26 -8.08
C ASP A 141 -3.49 8.57 -8.36
N HIS A 142 -2.94 9.69 -7.89
CA HIS A 142 -3.48 11.02 -8.18
C HIS A 142 -3.53 11.29 -9.70
N ASN A 143 -2.41 11.08 -10.40
CA ASN A 143 -2.34 11.27 -11.85
C ASN A 143 -3.31 10.34 -12.60
N ARG A 144 -3.49 9.10 -12.09
CA ARG A 144 -4.44 8.14 -12.65
C ARG A 144 -5.88 8.63 -12.54
N LEU A 145 -6.29 9.12 -11.37
CA LEU A 145 -7.63 9.67 -11.17
C LEU A 145 -7.85 10.93 -12.02
N MET A 146 -6.83 11.79 -12.12
CA MET A 146 -6.89 12.99 -12.94
C MET A 146 -7.02 12.66 -14.43
N TYR A 147 -6.31 11.64 -14.92
CA TYR A 147 -6.45 11.15 -16.30
C TYR A 147 -7.87 10.63 -16.59
N LEU A 148 -8.46 9.86 -15.66
CA LEU A 148 -9.84 9.38 -15.80
C LEU A 148 -10.84 10.53 -15.81
N GLN A 149 -10.65 11.53 -14.95
CA GLN A 149 -11.49 12.73 -14.91
C GLN A 149 -11.39 13.52 -16.22
N PHE A 150 -10.17 13.75 -16.72
CA PHE A 150 -9.96 14.43 -17.99
C PHE A 150 -10.62 13.70 -19.17
N ARG A 151 -10.56 12.36 -19.16
CA ARG A 151 -11.25 11.54 -20.17
C ARG A 151 -12.76 11.60 -20.08
N LEU A 152 -13.32 11.85 -18.90
CA LEU A 152 -14.76 12.02 -18.72
C LEU A 152 -15.25 13.37 -19.28
N ASP A 153 -14.36 14.35 -19.38
CA ASP A 153 -14.68 15.70 -19.84
C ASP A 153 -14.63 15.89 -21.36
N ARG A 154 -14.12 14.91 -22.10
CA ARG A 154 -14.09 14.88 -23.56
C ARG A 154 -15.25 14.08 -24.13
#